data_AF-A0A010YSP3-F1
#
_entry.id   AF-A0A010YSP3-F1
#
_cell.length_a   1.000
_cell.length_b   1.000
_cell.length_c   1.000
_cell.angle_alpha   90.00
_cell.angle_beta   90.00
_cell.angle_gamma   90.00
#
_symmetry.space_group_name_H-M   'P 1'
#
loop_
_entity.id
_entity.type
_entity.pdbx_description
1 polymer ?
#
loop_
_entity_poly.entity_id
_entity_poly.type
_entity_poly.pdbx_seq_one_letter_code
_entity_poly.pdbx_strand_id
1 'polypeptide(L)'
;MNELMMQMAVPMNLGGMIGLFGGLLLGMLGWGFGRYMQRKNRGLDERAETITARAKAFSWNLLIPAIMLSWVLVTLFEGIGLSFFVMMALFVISQIAYIAAAVYQNGRN
;
A
#
# COMPACT_ATOMS: atom_id res chain seq x y z
N MET A 1 14.66 -33.40 -8.47
CA MET A 1 13.61 -32.46 -8.00
C MET A 1 12.30 -32.99 -8.57
N ASN A 2 11.48 -33.64 -7.73
CA ASN A 2 10.37 -34.50 -8.17
C ASN A 2 9.20 -33.71 -8.77
N GLU A 3 8.50 -34.29 -9.75
CA GLU A 3 7.30 -33.74 -10.40
C GLU A 3 6.23 -33.26 -9.40
N LEU A 4 6.12 -33.91 -8.24
CA LEU A 4 5.26 -33.51 -7.14
C LEU A 4 5.55 -32.10 -6.60
N MET A 5 6.83 -31.71 -6.48
CA MET A 5 7.21 -30.37 -6.02
C MET A 5 6.87 -29.31 -7.08
N MET A 6 6.97 -29.68 -8.36
CA MET A 6 6.59 -28.80 -9.48
C MET A 6 5.07 -28.62 -9.55
N GLN A 7 4.30 -29.69 -9.32
CA GLN A 7 2.82 -29.63 -9.25
C GLN A 7 2.29 -28.82 -8.06
N MET A 8 3.01 -28.76 -6.94
CA MET A 8 2.62 -27.95 -5.78
C MET A 8 3.06 -26.49 -5.89
N ALA A 9 4.19 -26.21 -6.55
CA ALA A 9 4.71 -24.84 -6.72
C ALA A 9 3.87 -23.99 -7.70
N VAL A 10 3.39 -24.58 -8.79
CA VAL A 10 2.58 -23.89 -9.81
C VAL A 10 1.29 -23.27 -9.24
N PRO A 11 0.40 -24.02 -8.54
CA PRO A 11 -0.82 -23.46 -7.98
C PRO A 11 -0.56 -22.44 -6.86
N MET A 12 0.52 -22.59 -6.09
CA MET A 12 0.90 -21.61 -5.05
C MET A 12 1.33 -20.27 -5.67
N ASN A 13 2.10 -20.32 -6.75
CA ASN A 13 2.49 -19.12 -7.50
C ASN A 13 1.30 -18.44 -8.18
N LEU A 14 0.35 -19.23 -8.72
CA LEU A 14 -0.90 -18.72 -9.29
C LEU A 14 -1.78 -18.00 -8.26
N GLY A 15 -1.90 -18.56 -7.04
CA GLY A 15 -2.63 -17.92 -5.95
C GLY A 15 -2.06 -16.55 -5.58
N GLY A 16 -0.72 -16.46 -5.49
CA GLY A 16 -0.02 -15.18 -5.26
C GLY A 16 -0.28 -14.16 -6.37
N MET A 17 -0.20 -14.57 -7.63
CA MET A 17 -0.50 -13.69 -8.77
C MET A 17 -1.95 -13.21 -8.80
N ILE A 18 -2.92 -14.10 -8.52
CA ILE A 18 -4.34 -13.74 -8.45
C ILE A 18 -4.58 -12.72 -7.33
N GLY A 19 -3.96 -12.91 -6.16
CA GLY A 19 -4.05 -11.93 -5.07
C GLY A 19 -3.49 -10.56 -5.45
N LEU A 20 -2.35 -10.55 -6.14
CA LEU A 20 -1.67 -9.32 -6.56
C LEU A 20 -2.47 -8.55 -7.63
N PHE A 21 -2.88 -9.22 -8.70
CA PHE A 21 -3.69 -8.61 -9.76
C PHE A 21 -5.10 -8.27 -9.31
N GLY A 22 -5.70 -9.10 -8.44
CA GLY A 22 -7.02 -8.84 -7.84
C GLY A 22 -6.99 -7.60 -6.95
N GLY A 23 -5.99 -7.48 -6.08
CA GLY A 23 -5.78 -6.29 -5.25
C GLY A 23 -5.56 -5.03 -6.08
N LEU A 24 -4.74 -5.12 -7.14
CA LEU A 24 -4.48 -4.03 -8.08
C LEU A 24 -5.77 -3.58 -8.79
N LEU A 25 -6.60 -4.53 -9.26
CA LEU A 25 -7.89 -4.24 -9.89
C LEU A 25 -8.86 -3.54 -8.93
N LEU A 26 -9.01 -4.04 -7.71
CA LEU A 26 -9.86 -3.42 -6.70
C LEU A 26 -9.36 -2.00 -6.34
N GLY A 27 -8.05 -1.82 -6.25
CA GLY A 27 -7.43 -0.50 -6.06
C GLY A 27 -7.74 0.48 -7.20
N MET A 28 -7.62 0.02 -8.45
CA MET A 28 -7.96 0.83 -9.63
C MET A 28 -9.45 1.18 -9.68
N LEU A 29 -10.33 0.24 -9.34
CA LEU A 29 -11.77 0.49 -9.26
C LEU A 29 -12.09 1.50 -8.16
N GLY A 30 -11.53 1.34 -6.97
CA GLY A 30 -11.69 2.29 -5.87
C GLY A 30 -11.22 3.70 -6.25
N TRP A 31 -10.08 3.81 -6.93
CA TRP A 31 -9.58 5.09 -7.45
C TRP A 31 -10.52 5.72 -8.48
N GLY A 32 -11.02 4.92 -9.43
CA GLY A 32 -11.96 5.37 -10.47
C GLY A 32 -13.30 5.84 -9.90
N PHE A 33 -13.90 5.06 -8.99
CA PHE A 33 -15.15 5.45 -8.30
C PHE A 33 -14.95 6.68 -7.42
N GLY A 34 -13.82 6.78 -6.72
CA GLY A 34 -13.46 7.98 -5.95
C GLY A 34 -13.43 9.23 -6.84
N ARG A 35 -12.75 9.16 -7.99
CA ARG A 35 -12.69 10.26 -8.97
C ARG A 35 -14.07 10.61 -9.55
N TYR A 36 -14.90 9.62 -9.83
CA TYR A 36 -16.26 9.83 -10.33
C TYR A 36 -17.13 10.61 -9.31
N MET A 37 -17.09 10.19 -8.04
CA MET A 37 -17.82 10.88 -6.96
C MET A 37 -17.29 12.29 -6.70
N GLN A 38 -15.98 12.51 -6.80
CA GLN A 38 -15.35 13.83 -6.66
C GLN A 38 -15.81 14.82 -7.74
N ARG A 39 -16.01 14.36 -8.99
CA ARG A 39 -16.51 15.20 -10.09
C ARG A 39 -17.97 15.60 -9.90
N LYS A 40 -18.79 14.71 -9.34
CA LYS A 40 -20.23 14.95 -9.12
C LYS A 40 -20.50 15.97 -8.00
N ASN A 41 -19.62 16.06 -7.00
CA ASN A 41 -19.83 16.86 -5.78
C ASN A 41 -19.07 18.21 -5.75
N ARG A 42 -18.67 18.80 -6.89
CA ARG A 42 -17.90 20.06 -6.96
C ARG A 42 -16.59 20.03 -6.13
N GLY A 43 -15.80 18.97 -6.30
CA GLY A 43 -14.56 18.72 -5.55
C GLY A 43 -13.36 19.64 -5.84
N LEU A 44 -13.58 20.88 -6.27
CA LEU A 44 -12.53 21.91 -6.50
C LEU A 44 -12.59 23.06 -5.49
N ASP A 45 -13.49 22.96 -4.52
CA ASP A 45 -13.58 23.92 -3.41
C ASP A 45 -12.57 23.56 -2.31
N GLU A 46 -12.22 24.50 -1.42
CA GLU A 46 -11.25 24.29 -0.32
C GLU A 46 -11.60 23.06 0.56
N ARG A 47 -12.89 22.72 0.63
CA ARG A 47 -13.40 21.52 1.31
C ARG A 47 -12.88 20.22 0.70
N ALA A 48 -12.66 20.17 -0.61
CA ALA A 48 -12.16 18.98 -1.28
C ALA A 48 -10.67 18.75 -1.04
N GLU A 49 -9.88 19.83 -0.96
CA GLU A 49 -8.47 19.75 -0.60
C GLU A 49 -8.31 19.23 0.83
N THR A 50 -9.09 19.77 1.77
CA THR A 50 -9.08 19.32 3.17
C THR A 50 -9.59 17.88 3.34
N ILE A 51 -10.65 17.46 2.63
CA ILE A 51 -11.10 16.06 2.60
C ILE A 51 -10.01 15.15 2.03
N THR A 52 -9.34 15.56 0.95
CA THR A 52 -8.29 14.76 0.31
C THR A 52 -7.05 14.63 1.21
N ALA A 53 -6.65 15.71 1.88
CA ALA A 53 -5.55 15.69 2.84
C ALA A 53 -5.87 14.75 4.02
N ARG A 54 -7.08 14.83 4.59
CA ARG A 54 -7.55 13.92 5.65
C ARG A 54 -7.65 12.48 5.19
N ALA A 55 -8.15 12.22 3.99
CA ALA A 55 -8.26 10.88 3.42
C ALA A 55 -6.87 10.27 3.21
N LYS A 56 -5.90 11.03 2.70
CA LYS A 56 -4.50 10.59 2.57
C LYS A 56 -3.88 10.30 3.95
N ALA A 57 -4.06 11.18 4.93
CA ALA A 57 -3.57 10.95 6.29
C ALA A 57 -4.18 9.68 6.91
N PHE A 58 -5.49 9.48 6.78
CA PHE A 58 -6.16 8.27 7.26
C PHE A 58 -5.66 7.00 6.55
N SER A 59 -5.44 7.07 5.23
CA SER A 59 -4.88 5.95 4.47
C SER A 59 -3.49 5.55 4.96
N TRP A 60 -2.64 6.51 5.32
CA TRP A 60 -1.33 6.24 5.93
C TRP A 60 -1.44 5.62 7.32
N ASN A 61 -2.39 6.08 8.15
CA ASN A 61 -2.64 5.50 9.46
C ASN A 61 -3.07 4.02 9.39
N LEU A 62 -3.70 3.61 8.29
CA LEU A 62 -4.07 2.21 8.05
C LEU A 62 -2.93 1.41 7.42
N LEU A 63 -2.17 2.02 6.50
CA LEU A 63 -1.08 1.37 5.78
C LEU A 63 0.10 1.02 6.69
N ILE A 64 0.45 1.88 7.66
CA ILE A 64 1.57 1.61 8.57
C ILE A 64 1.35 0.30 9.36
N PRO A 65 0.22 0.11 10.08
CA PRO A 65 -0.08 -1.17 10.73
C PRO A 65 -0.12 -2.35 9.77
N ALA A 66 -0.67 -2.17 8.56
CA ALA A 66 -0.72 -3.24 7.56
C ALA A 66 0.69 -3.67 7.13
N ILE A 67 1.60 -2.73 6.85
CA ILE A 67 3.00 -3.01 6.52
C ILE A 67 3.70 -3.70 7.70
N MET A 68 3.48 -3.25 8.94
CA MET A 68 4.04 -3.89 10.13
C MET A 68 3.57 -5.35 10.27
N LEU A 69 2.27 -5.60 10.09
CA LEU A 69 1.71 -6.95 10.14
C LEU A 69 2.30 -7.83 9.02
N SER A 70 2.36 -7.33 7.79
CA SER A 70 2.98 -8.04 6.67
C SER A 70 4.46 -8.34 6.93
N TRP A 71 5.19 -7.41 7.54
CA TRP A 71 6.60 -7.59 7.84
C TRP A 71 6.83 -8.68 8.91
N VAL A 72 5.98 -8.74 9.93
CA VAL A 72 5.98 -9.84 10.91
C VAL A 72 5.70 -11.18 10.23
N LEU A 73 4.68 -11.26 9.38
CA LEU A 73 4.34 -12.49 8.66
C LEU A 73 5.50 -12.97 7.80
N VAL A 74 6.09 -12.09 6.99
CA VAL A 74 7.25 -12.43 6.14
C VAL A 74 8.41 -12.96 7.01
N THR A 75 8.70 -12.31 8.13
CA THR A 75 9.79 -12.73 9.02
C THR A 75 9.53 -14.10 9.66
N LEU A 76 8.28 -14.42 10.00
CA LEU A 76 7.92 -15.71 10.60
C LEU A 76 7.92 -16.87 9.61
N PHE A 77 7.46 -16.64 8.37
CA PHE A 77 7.31 -17.71 7.38
C PHE A 77 8.54 -17.90 6.47
N GLU A 78 9.18 -16.79 6.05
CA GLU A 78 10.33 -16.82 5.14
C GLU A 78 11.67 -16.67 5.88
N GLY A 79 11.64 -16.15 7.11
CA GLY A 79 12.83 -15.78 7.86
C GLY A 79 13.40 -14.43 7.42
N ILE A 80 14.64 -14.14 7.82
CA ILE A 80 15.35 -12.92 7.40
C ILE A 80 15.96 -13.16 6.01
N GLY A 81 15.32 -12.62 4.98
CA GLY A 81 15.72 -12.74 3.58
C GLY A 81 15.48 -11.46 2.78
N LEU A 82 15.46 -11.56 1.44
CA LEU A 82 15.24 -10.41 0.55
C LEU A 82 13.94 -9.66 0.89
N SER A 83 12.83 -10.38 1.05
CA SER A 83 11.51 -9.82 1.36
C SER A 83 11.52 -8.96 2.62
N PHE A 84 12.29 -9.36 3.64
CA PHE A 84 12.48 -8.59 4.87
C PHE A 84 13.14 -7.22 4.58
N PHE A 85 14.24 -7.21 3.81
CA PHE A 85 14.95 -5.99 3.47
C PHE A 85 14.13 -5.07 2.55
N VAL A 86 13.36 -5.64 1.63
CA VAL A 86 12.45 -4.87 0.77
C VAL A 86 11.34 -4.21 1.60
N MET A 87 10.70 -4.94 2.51
CA MET A 87 9.70 -4.37 3.44
C MET A 87 10.31 -3.26 4.30
N MET A 88 11.52 -3.48 4.83
CA MET A 88 12.24 -2.48 5.62
C MET A 88 12.56 -1.23 4.80
N ALA A 89 13.06 -1.38 3.58
CA ALA A 89 13.36 -0.26 2.69
C ALA A 89 12.11 0.55 2.36
N LEU A 90 10.99 -0.12 2.01
CA LEU A 90 9.71 0.54 1.76
C LEU A 90 9.21 1.30 2.98
N PHE A 91 9.33 0.70 4.17
CA PHE A 91 8.97 1.36 5.41
C PHE A 91 9.83 2.60 5.65
N VAL A 92 11.16 2.51 5.55
CA VAL A 92 12.07 3.65 5.75
C VAL A 92 11.79 4.76 4.75
N ILE A 93 11.63 4.44 3.47
CA ILE A 93 11.27 5.42 2.42
C ILE A 93 9.96 6.13 2.77
N SER A 94 8.95 5.40 3.25
CA SER A 94 7.68 6.00 3.66
C SER A 94 7.83 6.98 4.83
N GLN A 95 8.69 6.68 5.81
CA GLN A 95 8.94 7.57 6.95
C GLN A 95 9.74 8.81 6.54
N ILE A 96 10.74 8.65 5.67
CA ILE A 96 11.49 9.80 5.12
C ILE A 96 10.55 10.71 4.33
N ALA A 97 9.67 10.15 3.49
CA ALA A 97 8.69 10.92 2.74
C ALA A 97 7.73 11.68 3.66
N TYR A 98 7.28 11.06 4.76
CA TYR A 98 6.45 11.71 5.77
C TYR A 98 7.18 12.89 6.44
N ILE A 99 8.42 12.68 6.90
CA ILE A 99 9.23 13.72 7.53
C ILE A 99 9.46 14.88 6.55
N ALA A 100 9.85 14.59 5.31
CA ALA A 100 10.06 15.60 4.28
C ALA A 100 8.78 16.42 4.01
N ALA A 101 7.62 15.76 3.92
CA ALA A 101 6.33 16.43 3.74
C ALA A 101 5.96 17.30 4.96
N ALA A 102 6.23 16.82 6.18
CA ALA A 102 5.97 17.56 7.41
C ALA A 102 6.84 18.82 7.52
N VAL A 103 8.14 18.70 7.23
CA VAL A 103 9.07 19.84 7.20
C VAL A 103 8.63 20.88 6.16
N TYR A 104 8.27 20.42 4.96
CA TYR A 104 7.80 21.30 3.89
C TYR A 104 6.53 22.08 4.27
N GLN A 105 5.57 21.43 4.92
CA GLN A 105 4.31 22.08 5.33
C GLN A 105 4.52 23.03 6.51
N ASN A 106 5.35 22.67 7.49
CA ASN A 106 5.68 23.55 8.62
C ASN A 106 6.38 24.84 8.18
N GLY A 107 7.19 24.79 7.12
CA GLY A 107 7.84 25.99 6.57
C GLY A 107 6.91 26.91 5.76
N ARG A 108 5.67 26.49 5.47
CA ARG A 108 4.65 27.29 4.77
C ARG A 108 3.60 27.91 5.70
N ASN A 109 3.52 27.44 6.95
CA ASN A 109 2.71 28.03 8.02
C ASN A 109 3.49 29.14 8.72
#